data_AF-A0ABD3XHU2-F1
#
_entry.id   AF-A0ABD3XHU2-F1
#
_cell.length_a   1.000
_cell.length_b   1.000
_cell.length_c   1.000
_cell.angle_alpha   90.00
_cell.angle_beta   90.00
_cell.angle_gamma   90.00
#
_symmetry.space_group_name_H-M   'P 1'
#
loop_
_entity.id
_entity.type
_entity.pdbx_description
1 polymer ?
#
loop_
_entity_poly.entity_id
_entity_poly.type
_entity_poly.pdbx_seq_one_letter_code
_entity_poly.pdbx_strand_id
1 'polypeptide(L)'
;MHRSYSGHKDNLGCYEYLVSGTKYNVPDEQLSASSNFDTAKWGRLNTVYVKGEHIGGWQADNTKPPHYIEVRFNELSIIHAIATQGRNVTGDSATTECYVTKYYVFYRLYDTVVWVGLSGGPGQELM
;
A
#
# COMPACT_ATOMS: atom_id res chain seq x y z
N MET A 1 32.19 1.42 6.99
CA MET A 1 31.47 0.16 7.28
C MET A 1 30.21 0.13 6.45
N HIS A 2 30.24 -0.52 5.28
CA HIS A 2 29.05 -0.78 4.48
C HIS A 2 28.54 -2.18 4.84
N ARG A 3 27.28 -2.29 5.29
CA ARG A 3 26.57 -3.57 5.26
C ARG A 3 25.76 -3.60 3.97
N SER A 4 26.30 -4.29 2.97
CA SER A 4 25.51 -4.77 1.84
C SER A 4 24.60 -5.89 2.35
N TYR A 5 23.29 -5.71 2.21
CA TYR A 5 22.36 -6.83 2.32
C TYR A 5 22.41 -7.61 1.00
N SER A 6 23.10 -8.75 1.04
CA SER A 6 22.92 -9.84 0.07
C SER A 6 21.77 -10.69 0.60
N GLY A 7 20.62 -10.61 -0.06
CA GLY A 7 19.46 -11.47 0.18
C GLY A 7 19.35 -12.49 -0.94
N HIS A 8 19.10 -13.74 -0.55
CA HIS A 8 19.05 -14.96 -1.35
C HIS A 8 18.32 -14.83 -2.70
N LYS A 9 18.90 -15.49 -3.71
CA LYS A 9 18.18 -15.87 -4.93
C LYS A 9 17.49 -17.21 -4.68
N ASP A 10 16.32 -17.15 -4.06
CA ASP A 10 15.45 -18.32 -3.98
C ASP A 10 14.56 -18.35 -5.23
N ASN A 11 14.70 -19.43 -6.01
CA ASN A 11 13.89 -19.75 -7.17
C ASN A 11 12.43 -19.96 -6.76
N LEU A 12 11.65 -18.89 -6.70
CA LEU A 12 10.19 -18.97 -6.67
C LEU A 12 9.67 -18.70 -8.10
N GLY A 13 8.83 -19.59 -8.61
CA GLY A 13 8.20 -19.41 -9.92
C GLY A 13 7.23 -18.23 -9.89
N CYS A 14 7.18 -17.47 -10.98
CA CYS A 14 6.10 -16.56 -11.39
C CYS A 14 5.23 -15.95 -10.26
N TYR A 15 5.73 -14.91 -9.58
CA TYR A 15 4.97 -14.11 -8.61
C TYR A 15 4.73 -12.71 -9.21
N GLU A 16 3.54 -12.41 -9.75
CA GLU A 16 2.31 -11.89 -9.12
C GLU A 16 2.19 -10.35 -9.32
N TYR A 17 0.96 -9.85 -9.47
CA TYR A 17 0.66 -8.42 -9.66
C TYR A 17 0.99 -7.62 -8.40
N LEU A 18 2.26 -7.29 -8.20
CA LEU A 18 2.70 -6.49 -7.06
C LEU A 18 2.26 -5.02 -7.24
N VAL A 19 1.51 -4.52 -6.26
CA VAL A 19 1.33 -3.07 -6.05
C VAL A 19 2.54 -2.57 -5.25
N SER A 20 3.74 -2.66 -5.84
CA SER A 20 4.99 -2.29 -5.19
C SER A 20 5.80 -1.34 -6.06
N GLY A 21 6.21 -0.20 -5.51
CA GLY A 21 7.06 0.78 -6.19
C GLY A 21 6.52 1.24 -7.55
N THR A 22 7.38 1.91 -8.32
CA THR A 22 7.08 2.37 -9.69
C THR A 22 7.26 1.27 -10.73
N LYS A 23 7.60 0.03 -10.34
CA LYS A 23 7.81 -1.07 -11.28
C LYS A 23 6.47 -1.75 -11.56
N TYR A 24 5.92 -1.35 -12.70
CA TYR A 24 4.56 -1.44 -13.18
C TYR A 24 3.96 -2.86 -13.31
N ASN A 25 3.00 -3.18 -12.45
CA ASN A 25 1.95 -4.16 -12.76
C ASN A 25 0.52 -3.60 -12.56
N VAL A 26 0.37 -2.44 -11.92
CA VAL A 26 -0.91 -1.73 -11.69
C VAL A 26 -0.70 -0.24 -11.97
N PRO A 27 -1.33 0.34 -13.02
CA PRO A 27 -1.27 1.78 -13.33
C PRO A 27 -1.86 2.68 -12.24
N ASP A 28 -1.53 3.97 -12.25
CA ASP A 28 -2.01 4.92 -11.23
C ASP A 28 -3.53 5.10 -11.28
N GLU A 29 -4.13 4.95 -12.46
CA GLU A 29 -5.58 5.04 -12.70
C GLU A 29 -6.36 3.91 -12.02
N GLN A 30 -5.67 2.84 -11.65
CA GLN A 30 -6.23 1.72 -10.88
C GLN A 30 -6.12 1.92 -9.37
N LEU A 31 -5.53 3.01 -8.91
CA LEU A 31 -5.45 3.38 -7.50
C LEU A 31 -6.43 4.51 -7.21
N SER A 32 -7.37 4.26 -6.30
CA SER A 32 -8.32 5.27 -5.81
C SER A 32 -8.42 5.19 -4.30
N ALA A 33 -9.10 6.16 -3.70
CA ALA A 33 -9.32 6.20 -2.26
C ALA A 33 -10.66 6.87 -1.96
N SER A 34 -11.18 6.64 -0.74
CA SER A 34 -12.35 7.35 -0.23
C SER A 34 -12.13 8.86 -0.19
N SER A 35 -10.91 9.28 0.14
CA SER A 35 -10.45 10.66 0.09
C SER A 35 -8.92 10.73 0.08
N ASN A 36 -8.35 11.90 -0.24
CA ASN A 36 -6.91 12.06 -0.40
C ASN A 36 -6.42 13.40 0.15
N PHE A 37 -5.44 13.36 1.05
CA PHE A 37 -4.64 14.55 1.38
C PHE A 37 -3.77 14.96 0.17
N ASP A 38 -3.04 13.99 -0.40
CA ASP A 38 -2.34 14.13 -1.69
C ASP A 38 -3.08 13.31 -2.75
N THR A 39 -2.66 12.07 -2.99
CA THR A 39 -3.26 11.18 -4.00
C THR A 39 -2.98 9.70 -3.68
N ALA A 40 -3.88 8.81 -4.10
CA ALA A 40 -3.81 7.37 -3.83
C ALA A 40 -2.56 6.71 -4.43
N LYS A 41 -1.99 7.24 -5.52
CA LYS A 41 -0.78 6.67 -6.14
C LYS A 41 0.44 6.65 -5.23
N TRP A 42 0.49 7.52 -4.21
CA TRP A 42 1.57 7.53 -3.23
C TRP A 42 1.41 6.44 -2.16
N GLY A 43 0.33 5.66 -2.18
CA GLY A 43 0.15 4.47 -1.34
C GLY A 43 0.96 3.25 -1.77
N ARG A 44 1.78 3.35 -2.81
CA ARG A 44 2.63 2.25 -3.29
C ARG A 44 3.72 1.93 -2.27
N LEU A 45 4.00 0.64 -2.07
CA LEU A 45 5.10 0.19 -1.21
C LEU A 45 6.44 0.79 -1.65
N ASN A 46 7.29 1.14 -0.69
CA ASN A 46 8.58 1.83 -0.84
C ASN A 46 8.49 3.29 -1.34
N THR A 47 7.30 3.90 -1.33
CA THR A 47 7.19 5.35 -1.52
C THR A 47 7.81 6.06 -0.31
N VAL A 48 8.69 7.03 -0.56
CA VAL A 48 9.40 7.80 0.47
C VAL A 48 9.02 9.27 0.38
N TYR A 49 9.20 10.02 1.48
CA TYR A 49 8.91 11.45 1.49
C TYR A 49 9.75 12.22 0.46
N VAL A 50 9.12 13.13 -0.30
CA VAL A 50 9.79 14.06 -1.22
C VAL A 50 9.28 15.47 -0.96
N LYS A 51 10.16 16.34 -0.46
CA LYS A 51 9.83 17.72 -0.07
C LYS A 51 9.24 18.50 -1.25
N GLY A 52 8.04 19.02 -1.07
CA GLY A 52 7.34 19.82 -2.08
C GLY A 52 6.57 19.00 -3.12
N GLU A 53 6.62 17.66 -3.04
CA GLU A 53 5.90 16.77 -3.96
C GLU A 53 4.86 15.90 -3.26
N HIS A 54 5.28 15.15 -2.23
CA HIS A 54 4.36 14.25 -1.51
C HIS A 54 4.88 13.84 -0.12
N ILE A 55 3.95 13.45 0.74
CA ILE A 55 4.24 13.09 2.14
C ILE A 55 4.89 11.71 2.34
N GLY A 56 5.15 10.96 1.27
CA GLY A 56 5.78 9.64 1.32
C GLY A 56 4.82 8.49 1.66
N GLY A 57 3.55 8.63 1.33
CA GLY A 57 2.51 7.62 1.56
C GLY A 57 1.13 8.14 1.14
N TRP A 58 0.10 7.31 1.26
CA TRP A 58 -1.29 7.75 1.19
C TRP A 58 -1.82 8.12 2.58
N GLN A 59 -2.67 9.14 2.63
CA GLN A 59 -3.41 9.57 3.82
C GLN A 59 -4.78 10.11 3.40
N ALA A 60 -5.82 9.78 4.17
CA ALA A 60 -7.13 10.41 4.03
C ALA A 60 -7.06 11.91 4.35
N ASP A 61 -7.93 12.69 3.73
CA ASP A 61 -8.01 14.15 3.93
C ASP A 61 -8.71 14.57 5.25
N ASN A 62 -9.37 13.62 5.92
CA ASN A 62 -10.13 13.86 7.13
C ASN A 62 -10.09 12.65 8.07
N THR A 63 -10.64 12.79 9.28
CA THR A 63 -10.58 11.75 10.33
C THR A 63 -11.88 10.94 10.47
N LYS A 64 -12.92 11.22 9.67
CA LYS A 64 -14.24 10.57 9.78
C LYS A 64 -14.27 9.27 8.95
N PRO A 65 -14.27 8.09 9.58
CA PRO A 65 -14.30 6.82 8.86
C PRO A 65 -15.64 6.60 8.11
N PRO A 66 -15.69 5.65 7.16
CA PRO A 66 -14.61 4.75 6.76
C PRO A 66 -13.64 5.38 5.74
N HIS A 67 -12.34 5.20 5.99
CA HIS A 67 -11.28 5.56 5.05
C HIS A 67 -10.72 4.31 4.41
N TYR A 68 -10.60 4.32 3.09
CA TYR A 68 -10.01 3.21 2.35
C TYR A 68 -9.17 3.71 1.19
N ILE A 69 -8.17 2.91 0.84
CA ILE A 69 -7.49 2.93 -0.45
C ILE A 69 -7.90 1.66 -1.19
N GLU A 70 -8.16 1.79 -2.48
CA GLU A 70 -8.64 0.71 -3.35
C GLU A 70 -7.67 0.52 -4.51
N VAL A 71 -7.41 -0.75 -4.83
CA VAL A 71 -6.70 -1.15 -6.04
C VAL A 71 -7.66 -1.92 -6.93
N ARG A 72 -7.79 -1.50 -8.18
CA ARG A 72 -8.59 -2.18 -9.19
C ARG A 72 -7.72 -3.05 -10.09
N PHE A 73 -7.93 -4.35 -10.05
CA PHE A 73 -7.35 -5.29 -11.01
C PHE A 73 -8.28 -5.40 -12.24
N ASN A 74 -7.71 -5.36 -13.45
CA ASN A 74 -8.48 -5.47 -14.70
C ASN A 74 -8.85 -6.91 -15.05
N GLU A 75 -8.28 -7.88 -14.35
CA GLU A 75 -8.53 -9.30 -14.52
C GLU A 75 -8.69 -9.97 -13.15
N LEU A 76 -9.41 -11.11 -13.14
CA LEU A 76 -9.56 -11.91 -11.94
C LEU A 76 -8.18 -12.33 -11.44
N SER A 77 -7.82 -11.85 -10.26
CA SER A 77 -6.52 -12.05 -9.65
C SER A 77 -6.69 -12.79 -8.33
N ILE A 78 -5.82 -13.77 -8.10
CA ILE A 78 -5.64 -14.37 -6.78
C ILE A 78 -4.72 -13.43 -6.00
N ILE A 79 -5.08 -13.10 -4.76
CA ILE A 79 -4.26 -12.27 -3.88
C ILE A 79 -3.77 -13.16 -2.74
N HIS A 80 -2.48 -13.50 -2.76
CA HIS A 80 -1.89 -14.37 -1.74
C HIS A 80 -1.54 -13.64 -0.44
N ALA A 81 -1.11 -12.38 -0.53
CA ALA A 81 -0.66 -11.62 0.65
C ALA A 81 -0.89 -10.12 0.48
N ILE A 82 -0.86 -9.39 1.60
CA ILE A 82 -0.90 -7.93 1.66
C ILE A 82 0.22 -7.44 2.56
N ALA A 83 1.08 -6.58 2.02
CA ALA A 83 2.10 -5.86 2.79
C ALA A 83 1.70 -4.39 2.95
N THR A 84 1.89 -3.84 4.13
CA THR A 84 1.64 -2.42 4.42
C THR A 84 2.91 -1.73 4.90
N GLN A 85 3.03 -0.44 4.61
CA GLN A 85 4.14 0.39 5.07
C GLN A 85 3.58 1.71 5.60
N GLY A 86 4.12 2.16 6.73
CA GLY A 86 3.91 3.52 7.22
C GLY A 86 4.83 4.52 6.54
N ARG A 87 4.52 5.81 6.66
CA ARG A 87 5.39 6.88 6.17
C ARG A 87 6.34 7.35 7.25
N ASN A 88 7.59 7.62 6.86
CA ASN A 88 8.61 8.25 7.68
C ASN A 88 9.03 9.56 7.03
N VAL A 89 8.78 10.69 7.70
CA VAL A 89 9.24 12.00 7.24
C VAL A 89 10.46 12.39 8.08
N THR A 90 11.64 12.35 7.47
CA THR A 90 12.87 12.84 8.10
C THR A 90 13.12 14.28 7.66
N GLY A 91 12.72 15.27 8.49
CA GLY A 91 12.98 16.70 8.22
C GLY A 91 12.05 17.67 8.96
N ASP A 92 12.51 18.92 9.09
CA ASP A 92 12.15 20.06 9.97
C ASP A 92 10.67 20.48 10.14
N SER A 93 9.71 19.73 9.61
CA SER A 93 8.28 19.97 9.82
C SER A 93 7.64 18.69 10.38
N ALA A 94 7.13 18.78 11.60
CA ALA A 94 6.52 17.69 12.36
C ALA A 94 5.28 17.07 11.67
N THR A 95 5.49 16.23 10.67
CA THR A 95 4.53 15.18 10.28
C THR A 95 5.14 13.83 10.62
N THR A 96 5.02 13.49 11.90
CA THR A 96 5.42 12.27 12.60
C THR A 96 5.34 11.00 11.74
N GLU A 97 6.25 10.06 11.98
CA GLU A 97 6.11 8.64 11.61
C GLU A 97 4.67 8.17 11.86
N CYS A 98 4.03 7.62 10.83
CA CYS A 98 2.64 7.20 10.88
C CYS A 98 2.48 5.84 10.19
N TYR A 99 1.84 4.91 10.85
CA TYR A 99 1.52 3.58 10.32
C TYR A 99 0.14 3.13 10.78
N VAL A 100 -0.53 2.35 9.94
CA VAL A 100 -1.81 1.72 10.27
C VAL A 100 -1.53 0.48 11.13
N THR A 101 -2.15 0.41 12.31
CA THR A 101 -1.95 -0.71 13.26
C THR A 101 -3.00 -1.81 13.12
N LYS A 102 -4.15 -1.50 12.54
CA LYS A 102 -5.24 -2.42 12.24
C LYS A 102 -5.94 -1.99 10.96
N TYR A 103 -6.21 -2.92 10.07
CA TYR A 103 -6.97 -2.68 8.85
C TYR A 103 -7.95 -3.83 8.60
N TYR A 104 -8.93 -3.56 7.74
CA TYR A 104 -9.81 -4.56 7.15
C TYR A 104 -9.54 -4.59 5.65
N VAL A 105 -9.63 -5.78 5.06
CA VAL A 105 -9.55 -5.97 3.60
C VAL A 105 -10.97 -6.23 3.10
N PHE A 106 -11.32 -5.66 1.96
CA PHE A 106 -12.58 -5.95 1.27
C PHE A 106 -12.27 -6.17 -0.20
N TYR A 107 -13.03 -7.04 -0.86
CA TYR A 107 -12.88 -7.26 -2.29
C TYR A 107 -14.25 -7.33 -2.98
N ARG A 108 -14.26 -7.07 -4.29
CA ARG A 108 -15.44 -7.24 -5.12
C ARG A 108 -15.07 -8.00 -6.37
N LEU A 109 -15.96 -8.89 -6.79
CA LEU A 109 -15.86 -9.62 -8.05
C LEU A 109 -16.97 -9.13 -8.95
N TYR A 110 -16.60 -8.64 -10.14
CA TYR A 110 -17.54 -8.01 -11.07
C TYR A 110 -18.35 -6.90 -10.36
N ASP A 111 -19.67 -7.06 -10.23
CA ASP A 111 -20.57 -6.10 -9.58
C ASP A 111 -21.03 -6.54 -8.17
N THR A 112 -20.53 -7.67 -7.65
CA THR A 112 -20.92 -8.18 -6.32
C THR A 112 -19.82 -7.89 -5.30
N VAL A 113 -20.18 -7.14 -4.25
CA VAL A 113 -19.28 -6.86 -3.12
C VAL A 113 -19.35 -8.02 -2.13
N VAL A 114 -18.20 -8.64 -1.84
CA VAL A 114 -18.08 -9.69 -0.83
C VAL A 114 -17.23 -9.15 0.32
N TRP A 115 -17.83 -9.08 1.51
CA TRP A 115 -17.21 -8.51 2.69
C TRP A 115 -16.48 -9.62 3.48
N VAL A 116 -15.15 -9.68 3.41
CA VAL A 116 -14.33 -10.60 4.21
C VAL A 116 -13.36 -9.80 5.07
N GLY A 117 -13.69 -9.58 6.34
CA GLY A 117 -12.81 -8.85 7.26
C GLY A 117 -11.57 -9.66 7.62
N LEU A 118 -10.43 -9.35 6.98
CA LEU A 118 -9.11 -9.83 7.40
C LEU A 118 -8.45 -8.76 8.29
N SER A 119 -7.96 -9.15 9.47
CA SER A 119 -7.18 -8.25 10.35
C SER A 119 -5.70 -8.59 10.25
N GLY A 120 -4.86 -7.61 9.91
CA GLY A 120 -3.39 -7.73 9.95
C GLY A 120 -2.76 -6.58 10.74
N GLY A 121 -1.55 -6.80 11.27
CA GLY A 121 -0.70 -5.78 11.88
C GLY A 121 0.52 -5.43 11.03
N PRO A 122 1.29 -4.39 11.39
CA PRO A 122 2.51 -4.02 10.65
C PRO A 122 3.51 -5.18 10.61
N GLY A 123 4.02 -5.52 9.43
CA GLY A 123 5.04 -6.56 9.25
C GLY A 123 4.53 -8.01 9.29
N GLN A 124 3.21 -8.25 9.23
CA GLN A 124 2.68 -9.60 9.03
C GLN A 124 2.39 -9.86 7.55
N GLU A 125 3.09 -10.83 6.96
CA GLU A 125 2.60 -11.54 5.79
C GLU A 125 1.42 -12.42 6.24
N LEU A 126 0.25 -12.22 5.64
CA LEU A 126 -0.85 -13.15 5.78
C LEU A 126 -0.56 -14.32 4.84
N MET A 127 -0.28 -15.49 5.42
CA MET A 127 -0.02 -16.76 4.72
C MET A 127 -1.31 -17.55 4.50
#